data_AF-A0A8T6J168-F1
#
_entry.id   AF-A0A8T6J168-F1
#
_cell.length_a   1.000
_cell.length_b   1.000
_cell.length_c   1.000
_cell.angle_alpha   90.00
_cell.angle_beta   90.00
_cell.angle_gamma   90.00
#
_symmetry.space_group_name_H-M   'P 1'
#
loop_
_entity.id
_entity.type
_entity.pdbx_description
1 polymer ?
#
loop_
_entity_poly.entity_id
_entity_poly.type
_entity_poly.pdbx_seq_one_letter_code
_entity_poly.pdbx_strand_id
1 'polypeptide(L)' 'GQDKVIFGTDFPVLDFERTVDDIDALDLRPHARRKLMRDNVLRIYGLD' A
#
# COMPACT_ATOMS: atom_id res chain seq x y z
N GLY A 1 4.22 -8.27 -11.37
CA GLY A 1 4.12 -6.83 -11.05
C GLY A 1 3.85 -6.61 -9.58
N GLN A 2 2.65 -6.99 -9.11
CA GLN A 2 2.13 -6.72 -7.77
C GLN A 2 3.07 -6.98 -6.58
N ASP A 3 3.99 -7.94 -6.64
CA ASP A 3 4.88 -8.29 -5.52
C ASP A 3 6.11 -7.38 -5.39
N LYS A 4 6.19 -6.32 -6.21
CA LYS A 4 7.33 -5.39 -6.29
C LYS A 4 6.95 -3.93 -5.97
N VAL A 5 5.79 -3.71 -5.35
CA VAL A 5 5.25 -2.36 -5.05
C VAL A 5 4.76 -2.32 -3.60
N ILE A 6 5.06 -1.25 -2.87
CA ILE A 6 4.59 -1.03 -1.49
C ILE A 6 3.96 0.36 -1.37
N PHE A 7 3.04 0.51 -0.42
CA PHE A 7 2.43 1.79 -0.07
C PHE A 7 3.33 2.60 0.87
N GLY A 8 3.46 3.89 0.61
CA GLY A 8 4.17 4.85 1.45
C GLY A 8 3.55 6.23 1.29
N THR A 9 3.35 6.95 2.39
CA THR A 9 2.55 8.19 2.41
C THR A 9 3.37 9.46 2.31
N ASP A 10 4.70 9.41 2.53
CA ASP A 10 5.55 10.60 2.64
C ASP A 10 5.12 11.55 3.78
N PHE A 11 4.59 11.00 4.89
CA PHE A 11 4.29 11.79 6.10
C PHE A 11 5.57 12.46 6.64
N PRO A 12 5.55 13.76 7.02
CA PRO A 12 4.38 14.61 7.26
C PRO A 12 3.92 15.47 6.07
N VAL A 13 4.43 15.21 4.86
CA VAL A 13 4.09 16.02 3.68
C VAL A 13 2.66 15.73 3.20
N LEU A 14 2.22 14.45 3.24
CA LEU A 14 0.84 14.06 2.91
C LEU A 14 0.14 13.39 4.10
N ASP A 15 -1.16 13.67 4.22
CA ASP A 15 -2.04 13.10 5.23
C ASP A 15 -2.38 11.62 4.96
N PHE A 16 -2.57 10.86 6.04
CA PHE A 16 -2.91 9.44 5.95
C PHE A 16 -4.24 9.19 5.24
N GLU A 17 -5.29 9.94 5.59
CA GLU A 17 -6.63 9.76 5.01
C GLU A 17 -6.60 9.98 3.49
N ARG A 18 -6.06 11.12 3.05
CA ARG A 18 -5.90 11.45 1.62
C ARG A 18 -5.16 10.35 0.86
N THR A 19 -4.03 9.87 1.39
CA THR A 19 -3.22 8.87 0.67
C THR A 19 -3.90 7.50 0.60
N VAL A 20 -4.72 7.14 1.59
CA VAL A 20 -5.54 5.92 1.54
C VAL A 20 -6.68 6.08 0.53
N ASP A 21 -7.37 7.22 0.54
CA ASP A 21 -8.46 7.52 -0.39
C ASP A 21 -7.96 7.54 -1.84
N ASP A 22 -6.78 8.12 -2.09
CA ASP A 22 -6.13 8.13 -3.40
C ASP A 22 -5.88 6.70 -3.92
N ILE A 23 -5.53 5.75 -3.04
CA ILE A 23 -5.35 4.33 -3.40
C ILE A 23 -6.68 3.64 -3.64
N ASP A 24 -7.71 3.95 -2.85
CA ASP A 24 -9.04 3.34 -2.98
C ASP A 24 -9.72 3.77 -4.29
N ALA A 25 -9.49 5.02 -4.73
CA ALA A 25 -9.98 5.53 -6.00
C ALA A 25 -9.39 4.82 -7.24
N LEU A 26 -8.28 4.07 -7.09
CA LEU A 26 -7.68 3.29 -8.19
C LEU A 26 -8.44 2.00 -8.50
N ASP A 27 -9.43 1.61 -7.68
CA ASP A 27 -10.25 0.40 -7.84
C ASP A 27 -9.41 -0.87 -8.12
N LEU A 28 -8.33 -1.02 -7.36
CA LEU A 28 -7.44 -2.17 -7.48
C LEU A 28 -8.18 -3.44 -7.06
N ARG A 29 -7.91 -4.54 -7.78
CA ARG A 29 -8.40 -5.87 -7.39
C ARG A 29 -8.07 -6.14 -5.91
N PRO A 30 -9.00 -6.72 -5.12
CA PRO A 30 -8.82 -6.84 -3.66
C PRO A 30 -7.49 -7.48 -3.22
N HIS A 31 -7.02 -8.50 -3.95
CA HIS A 31 -5.75 -9.17 -3.66
C HIS A 31 -4.53 -8.28 -3.94
N ALA A 32 -4.58 -7.45 -5.00
CA ALA A 32 -3.49 -6.55 -5.35
C ALA A 32 -3.41 -5.38 -4.36
N ARG A 33 -4.57 -4.83 -3.97
CA ARG A 33 -4.66 -3.80 -2.92
C ARG A 33 -4.06 -4.30 -1.60
N ARG A 34 -4.40 -5.52 -1.17
CA ARG A 34 -3.85 -6.11 0.06
C ARG A 34 -2.33 -6.22 0.02
N LYS A 35 -1.76 -6.66 -1.12
CA LYS A 35 -0.31 -6.75 -1.30
C LYS A 35 0.38 -5.40 -1.24
N LEU A 36 -0.17 -4.40 -1.93
CA LEU A 36 0.33 -3.03 -1.93
C LEU A 36 0.33 -2.42 -0.51
N MET A 37 -0.79 -2.57 0.20
CA MET A 37 -1.01 -1.92 1.50
C MET A 37 -0.35 -2.65 2.68
N ARG A 38 -0.02 -3.95 2.55
CA ARG A 38 0.48 -4.73 3.69
C ARG A 38 1.39 -5.90 3.32
N ASP A 39 0.90 -6.88 2.55
CA ASP A 39 1.56 -8.20 2.51
C ASP A 39 2.98 -8.16 1.92
N ASN A 40 3.24 -7.23 0.98
CA ASN A 40 4.59 -7.07 0.45
C ASN A 40 5.57 -6.55 1.50
N VAL A 41 5.13 -5.66 2.39
CA VAL A 41 5.96 -5.11 3.48
C VAL A 41 6.27 -6.20 4.50
N LEU A 42 5.27 -7.00 4.89
CA LEU A 42 5.48 -8.13 5.81
C LEU A 42 6.60 -9.04 5.31
N ARG A 43 6.48 -9.51 4.06
CA ARG A 43 7.46 -10.40 3.43
C ARG A 43 8.84 -9.77 3.27
N ILE A 44 8.94 -8.52 2.83
CA ILE A 44 10.22 -7.88 2.51
C ILE A 44 10.99 -7.52 3.77
N TYR A 45 10.29 -7.15 4.85
CA TYR A 45 10.90 -6.79 6.12
C TYR A 45 10.93 -7.93 7.15
N GLY A 46 10.39 -9.11 6.81
CA GLY A 46 10.37 -10.28 7.70
C GLY A 46 9.53 -10.06 8.95
N LEU A 47 8.33 -9.49 8.79
CA LEU A 47 7.40 -9.13 9.89
C LEU A 47 6.26 -10.15 10.06
N ASP A 48 6.46 -11.36 9.54
CA ASP A 48 5.50 -12.47 9.51
C ASP A 48 5.42 -13.21 10.86
#